data_AF-A0A5B1R4F3-F1
#
_entry.id   AF-A0A5B1R4F3-F1
#
_cell.length_a   1.000
_cell.length_b   1.000
_cell.length_c   1.000
_cell.angle_alpha   90.00
_cell.angle_beta   90.00
_cell.angle_gamma   90.00
#
_symmetry.space_group_name_H-M   'P 1'
#
loop_
_entity.id
_entity.type
_entity.pdbx_description
1 polymer ?
#
loop_
_entity_poly.entity_id
_entity_poly.type
_entity_poly.pdbx_seq_one_letter_code
_entity_poly.pdbx_strand_id
1 'polypeptide(L)'
;KAFQKNSSLLPLVDFALQDPWAGRSPITNNFRQLFFWHWPSSLSAESDNLLIWLNGGGPGCSSLIGFLEENGPISFRPDAYKPVANQFAWTEASDVV
;
A
#
# COMPACT_ATOMS: atom_id res chain seq x y z
N LYS A 1 5.32 -1.62 -18.94
CA LYS A 1 6.26 -2.00 -17.86
C LYS A 1 5.55 -3.03 -16.98
N ALA A 2 6.23 -4.12 -16.60
CA ALA A 2 5.63 -5.11 -15.70
C ALA A 2 5.57 -4.54 -14.27
N PHE A 3 4.39 -4.59 -13.66
CA PHE A 3 4.21 -4.32 -12.23
C PHE A 3 4.53 -5.59 -11.43
N GLN A 4 5.04 -5.42 -10.21
CA GLN A 4 5.23 -6.55 -9.30
C GLN A 4 3.90 -6.85 -8.61
N LYS A 5 3.43 -8.09 -8.72
CA LYS A 5 2.16 -8.56 -8.14
C LYS A 5 2.34 -9.85 -7.36
N ASN A 6 2.79 -9.73 -6.11
CA ASN A 6 2.93 -10.87 -5.20
C ASN A 6 3.15 -10.39 -3.76
N SER A 7 2.19 -10.63 -2.86
CA SER A 7 2.34 -10.28 -1.43
C SER A 7 3.24 -11.25 -0.67
N SER A 8 3.38 -12.49 -1.13
CA SER A 8 4.21 -13.54 -0.49
C SER A 8 5.71 -13.30 -0.62
N LEU A 9 6.13 -12.34 -1.46
CA LEU A 9 7.53 -11.90 -1.55
C LEU A 9 7.89 -10.84 -0.51
N LEU A 10 6.93 -10.33 0.25
CA LEU A 10 7.20 -9.33 1.27
C LEU A 10 7.94 -9.98 2.45
N PRO A 11 9.15 -9.49 2.78
CA PRO A 11 9.92 -10.09 3.85
C PRO A 11 9.22 -9.89 5.19
N LEU A 12 9.29 -10.91 6.06
CA LEU A 12 8.77 -10.89 7.44
C LEU A 12 7.24 -10.83 7.56
N VAL A 13 6.50 -10.81 6.45
CA VAL A 13 5.03 -10.90 6.44
C VAL A 13 4.64 -12.37 6.41
N ASP A 14 4.15 -12.89 7.54
CA ASP A 14 3.75 -14.29 7.69
C ASP A 14 2.23 -14.51 7.81
N PHE A 15 1.45 -13.50 7.41
CA PHE A 15 -0.01 -13.53 7.37
C PHE A 15 -0.54 -13.37 5.94
N ALA A 16 -1.74 -13.89 5.70
CA ALA A 16 -2.38 -13.83 4.40
C ALA A 16 -2.79 -12.39 4.05
N LEU A 17 -2.51 -12.00 2.81
CA LEU A 17 -2.75 -10.66 2.27
C LEU A 17 -3.19 -10.74 0.82
N GLN A 18 -3.94 -9.74 0.35
CA GLN A 18 -4.23 -9.60 -1.07
C GLN A 18 -2.94 -9.32 -1.84
N ASP A 19 -2.90 -9.67 -3.12
CA ASP A 19 -1.75 -9.37 -3.97
C ASP A 19 -1.77 -7.90 -4.41
N PRO A 20 -0.78 -7.08 -3.98
CA PRO A 20 -0.70 -5.69 -4.39
C PRO A 20 -0.07 -5.55 -5.77
N TRP A 21 -0.17 -4.36 -6.36
CA TRP A 21 0.60 -3.95 -7.53
C TRP A 21 1.57 -2.85 -7.15
N ALA A 22 2.86 -3.15 -7.21
CA ALA A 22 3.91 -2.15 -7.04
C ALA A 22 4.52 -1.77 -8.39
N GLY A 23 4.72 -0.48 -8.62
CA GLY A 23 5.18 0.03 -9.90
C GLY A 23 5.68 1.46 -9.89
N ARG A 24 6.07 1.93 -11.08
CA ARG A 24 6.45 3.32 -11.30
C ARG A 24 5.64 3.91 -12.46
N SER A 25 4.99 5.03 -12.22
CA SER A 25 4.19 5.77 -13.21
C SER A 25 4.93 7.04 -13.66
N PRO A 26 5.07 7.30 -14.97
CA PRO A 26 5.66 8.54 -15.47
C PRO A 26 4.75 9.75 -15.22
N ILE A 27 5.33 10.86 -14.76
CA ILE A 27 4.57 12.11 -14.51
C ILE A 27 4.60 13.02 -15.74
N THR A 28 5.75 13.11 -16.41
CA THR A 28 5.95 13.88 -17.65
C THR A 28 6.90 13.14 -18.59
N ASN A 29 7.15 13.70 -19.78
CA ASN A 29 8.14 13.19 -20.74
C ASN A 29 9.60 13.25 -20.23
N ASN A 30 9.81 13.82 -19.04
CA ASN A 30 11.11 13.85 -18.37
C ASN A 30 11.29 12.54 -17.58
N PHE A 31 12.51 12.20 -17.15
CA PHE A 31 12.81 10.97 -16.39
C PHE A 31 12.14 10.85 -14.99
N ARG A 32 11.16 11.71 -14.66
CA ARG A 32 10.46 11.74 -13.36
C ARG A 32 9.32 10.72 -13.33
N GLN A 33 9.36 9.84 -12.32
CA GLN A 33 8.37 8.78 -12.11
C GLN A 33 7.96 8.76 -10.64
N LEU A 34 6.68 8.55 -10.37
CA LEU A 34 6.17 8.26 -9.02
C LEU A 34 6.17 6.75 -8.82
N PHE A 35 6.68 6.32 -7.67
CA PHE A 35 6.40 4.98 -7.18
C PHE A 35 4.95 4.93 -6.67
N PHE A 36 4.27 3.82 -6.91
CA PHE A 36 2.96 3.53 -6.33
C PHE A 36 2.93 2.11 -5.79
N TRP A 37 2.08 1.89 -4.78
CA TRP A 37 1.81 0.58 -4.24
C TRP A 37 0.31 0.41 -4.03
N HIS A 38 -0.35 -0.13 -5.05
CA HIS A 38 -1.79 -0.33 -5.07
C HIS A 38 -2.14 -1.64 -4.36
N TRP A 39 -3.12 -1.59 -3.46
CA TRP A 39 -3.64 -2.73 -2.73
C TRP A 39 -5.13 -2.88 -3.01
N PRO A 40 -5.57 -4.05 -3.50
CA PRO A 40 -6.98 -4.27 -3.74
C PRO A 40 -7.74 -4.48 -2.42
N SER A 41 -9.04 -4.23 -2.46
CA SER A 41 -9.93 -4.51 -1.34
C SER A 41 -9.92 -5.99 -0.94
N SER A 42 -9.90 -6.27 0.36
CA SER A 42 -10.05 -7.63 0.91
C SER A 42 -11.48 -8.14 0.81
N LEU A 43 -12.47 -7.25 0.78
CA LEU A 43 -13.88 -7.60 0.57
C LEU A 43 -14.15 -7.60 -0.93
N SER A 44 -13.86 -8.75 -1.55
CA SER A 44 -13.81 -8.97 -3.01
C SER A 44 -15.12 -8.80 -3.78
N ALA A 45 -16.23 -8.41 -3.14
CA ALA A 45 -17.56 -8.38 -3.75
C ALA A 45 -18.13 -6.98 -4.02
N GLU A 46 -17.61 -5.90 -3.42
CA GLU A 46 -18.32 -4.59 -3.42
C GLU A 46 -17.46 -3.34 -3.60
N SER A 47 -16.16 -3.44 -3.82
CA SER A 47 -15.34 -2.23 -3.94
C SER A 47 -15.18 -1.75 -5.39
N ASP A 48 -16.14 -0.92 -5.85
CA ASP A 48 -15.95 -0.05 -7.02
C ASP A 48 -15.21 1.25 -6.65
N ASN A 49 -14.66 1.34 -5.44
CA ASN A 49 -14.12 2.56 -4.86
C ASN A 49 -12.58 2.54 -4.86
N LEU A 50 -12.00 3.37 -5.73
CA LEU A 50 -10.57 3.69 -5.70
C LEU A 50 -10.31 4.87 -4.76
N LEU A 51 -9.51 4.64 -3.72
CA LEU A 51 -9.01 5.65 -2.81
C LEU A 51 -7.54 5.94 -3.11
N ILE A 52 -7.25 7.21 -3.41
CA ILE A 52 -5.87 7.69 -3.57
C ILE A 52 -5.42 8.31 -2.26
N TRP A 53 -4.36 7.79 -1.66
CA TRP A 53 -3.81 8.26 -0.39
C TRP A 53 -2.49 9.00 -0.57
N LEU A 54 -2.48 10.26 -0.12
CA LEU A 54 -1.31 11.13 -0.19
C LEU A 54 -1.03 11.70 1.20
N ASN A 55 0.07 11.29 1.83
CA ASN A 55 0.49 11.91 3.09
C ASN A 55 0.93 13.36 2.84
N GLY A 56 0.50 14.25 3.75
CA GLY A 56 0.80 15.69 3.70
C GLY A 56 1.21 16.21 5.08
N GLY A 57 2.49 16.05 5.44
CA GLY A 57 3.10 16.64 6.64
C GLY A 57 4.15 17.72 6.32
N GLY A 58 4.30 18.07 5.04
CA GLY A 58 5.33 18.93 4.45
C GLY A 58 5.67 18.46 3.02
N PRO A 59 6.39 19.25 2.19
CA PRO A 59 6.89 18.76 0.91
C PRO A 59 7.99 17.70 1.13
N GLY A 60 7.79 16.48 0.62
CA GLY A 60 8.81 15.43 0.55
C GLY A 60 8.61 14.20 1.44
N CYS A 61 7.59 14.18 2.31
CA CYS A 61 7.25 12.97 3.06
C CYS A 61 6.67 11.89 2.15
N SER A 62 6.98 10.61 2.41
CA SER A 62 6.47 9.49 1.64
C SER A 62 5.08 9.07 2.10
N SER A 63 4.16 8.81 1.17
CA SER A 63 2.86 8.18 1.48
C SER A 63 2.98 6.77 2.08
N LEU A 64 4.16 6.14 1.98
CA LEU A 64 4.41 4.85 2.63
C LEU A 64 4.41 4.94 4.16
N ILE A 65 4.63 6.13 4.75
CA ILE A 65 4.48 6.30 6.20
C ILE A 65 3.03 6.05 6.60
N GLY A 66 2.07 6.73 5.96
CA GLY A 66 0.66 6.51 6.31
C GLY A 66 0.20 5.09 6.00
N PHE A 67 0.72 4.51 4.92
CA PHE A 67 0.44 3.12 4.62
C PHE A 67 0.96 2.14 5.70
N LEU A 68 2.18 2.31 6.20
CA LEU A 68 2.82 1.36 7.13
C LEU A 68 2.58 1.66 8.61
N GLU A 69 2.18 2.88 8.95
CA GLU A 69 2.03 3.34 10.34
C GLU A 69 0.60 3.78 10.68
N GLU A 70 -0.25 4.06 9.69
CA GLU A 70 -1.62 4.54 9.91
C GLU A 70 -2.68 3.53 9.46
N ASN A 71 -2.85 3.32 8.15
CA ASN A 71 -4.09 2.76 7.58
C ASN A 71 -3.92 1.60 6.59
N GLY A 72 -2.70 1.15 6.28
CA GLY A 72 -2.49 -0.01 5.41
C GLY A 72 -2.69 -1.35 6.13
N PRO A 73 -2.77 -2.46 5.38
CA PRO A 73 -2.94 -3.83 5.88
C PRO A 73 -1.72 -4.37 6.61
N ILE A 74 -0.56 -3.73 6.45
CA ILE A 74 0.69 -4.08 7.12
C ILE A 74 1.07 -2.92 8.05
N SER A 75 1.24 -3.21 9.34
CA SER A 75 1.65 -2.22 10.34
C SER A 75 3.00 -2.55 10.96
N PHE A 76 3.90 -1.57 10.98
CA PHE A 76 5.14 -1.63 11.76
C PHE A 76 4.93 -0.89 13.09
N ARG A 77 4.68 -1.65 14.15
CA ARG A 77 4.45 -1.08 15.48
C ARG A 77 5.78 -0.98 16.25
N PRO A 78 5.99 0.05 17.09
CA PRO A 78 7.23 0.22 17.85
C PRO A 78 7.57 -0.95 18.79
N ASP A 79 6.57 -1.73 19.21
CA ASP A 79 6.66 -2.88 20.10
C ASP A 79 6.74 -4.23 19.37
N ALA A 80 6.74 -4.23 18.03
CA ALA A 80 6.74 -5.44 17.22
C ALA A 80 8.09 -5.68 16.52
N TYR A 81 8.62 -6.90 16.64
CA TYR A 81 9.85 -7.34 15.96
C TYR A 81 9.64 -7.66 14.47
N LYS A 82 8.38 -7.79 14.04
CA LYS A 82 7.97 -8.09 12.66
C LYS A 82 6.71 -7.28 12.33
N PRO A 83 6.40 -7.07 11.04
CA PRO A 83 5.14 -6.46 10.65
C PRO A 83 3.96 -7.27 11.19
N VAL A 84 2.89 -6.58 11.55
CA VAL A 84 1.64 -7.20 12.00
C VAL A 84 0.49 -6.81 11.09
N ALA A 85 -0.51 -7.68 10.98
CA ALA A 85 -1.73 -7.38 10.23
C ALA A 85 -2.51 -6.25 10.91
N ASN A 86 -3.01 -5.31 10.11
CA ASN A 86 -3.92 -4.27 10.58
C ASN A 86 -5.37 -4.67 10.29
N GLN A 87 -6.16 -4.91 11.35
CA GLN A 87 -7.59 -5.27 11.27
C GLN A 87 -8.51 -4.07 11.02
N PHE A 88 -7.94 -2.88 10.85
CA PHE A 88 -8.67 -1.64 10.53
C PHE A 88 -8.10 -0.99 9.27
N ALA A 89 -7.53 -1.81 8.40
CA ALA A 89 -6.91 -1.34 7.17
C ALA A 89 -7.98 -0.76 6.24
N TRP A 90 -7.66 0.34 5.57
CA TRP A 90 -8.60 0.94 4.59
C TRP A 90 -8.81 0.05 3.37
N THR A 91 -7.85 -0.85 3.11
CA THR A 91 -7.96 -1.93 2.13
C THR A 91 -9.01 -2.97 2.49
N GLU A 92 -9.69 -2.86 3.63
CA GLU A 92 -10.88 -3.69 3.89
C GLU A 92 -12.09 -3.24 3.08
N ALA A 93 -12.22 -1.94 2.79
CA ALA A 93 -13.40 -1.37 2.12
C ALA A 93 -13.11 -0.82 0.71
N SER A 94 -11.86 -0.44 0.42
CA SER A 94 -11.48 0.24 -0.81
C SER A 94 -10.23 -0.35 -1.45
N ASP A 95 -10.13 -0.22 -2.77
CA ASP A 95 -8.84 -0.28 -3.45
C ASP A 95 -8.04 0.97 -3.04
N VAL A 96 -6.82 0.81 -2.54
CA VAL A 96 -6.00 1.93 -2.03
C VAL A 96 -4.70 2.04 -2.82
N VAL A 97 -4.32 3.25 -3.24
CA VAL A 97 -3.05 3.55 -3.92
C VAL A 97 -2.36 4.80 -3.41
#